data_AF-A0A2N2DR81-F1
#
_entry.id   AF-A0A2N2DR81-F1
#
_cell.length_a   1.000
_cell.length_b   1.000
_cell.length_c   1.000
_cell.angle_alpha   90.00
_cell.angle_beta   90.00
_cell.angle_gamma   90.00
#
_symmetry.space_group_name_H-M   'P 1'
#
loop_
_entity.id
_entity.type
_entity.pdbx_description
1 polymer ?
#
loop_
_entity_poly.entity_id
_entity_poly.type
_entity_poly.pdbx_seq_one_letter_code
_entity_poly.pdbx_strand_id
1 'polypeptide(L)'
;MAERRIDMNDICLVFDYEELIGTAGKYFMDACGFLDDTENQSLYIQEGLRVLANCRKNIDPHAVLTSVDSTCYQNHMLSIQDVSFQCTAFEQIPDDNILQVYIYFVTVGPCNIQDKNLSEQYYADVWGEGFLESCRERIRAFVMSDSKSRFEHPYVTYSFGPGFYGMHPEKLKDLAQILDPSSIGITVAPDGTPSPEKSCGGFLFAVRDKEQLPSEICKDCIGSDEGCQFCGGKNRIPSKEACLELLHSYGTPPHVIAHCLAVADTAGRIGRLLKEKGLPIDLDLLEGASLLHDIARTEENHGVKGAKIAIRHGYHKTGKLIKRHMFYISDPYHDRIDEQDILCLADRMIKEDKYVGLESRMQSVLDKYSDDPVATVRILQRLDENRILIRRIEELIGNDLDDLLRQKVVDEV
;
A
#
# COMPACT_ATOMS: atom_id res chain seq x y z
N MET A 1 -32.36 15.88 29.75
CA MET A 1 -31.30 15.57 28.79
C MET A 1 -30.19 16.55 29.06
N ALA A 2 -29.08 16.08 29.64
CA ALA A 2 -27.97 16.95 29.99
C ALA A 2 -27.17 17.25 28.71
N GLU A 3 -27.07 18.52 28.34
CA GLU A 3 -26.15 18.99 27.31
C GLU A 3 -24.73 18.59 27.70
N ARG A 4 -24.15 17.65 26.95
CA ARG A 4 -22.76 17.22 27.12
C ARG A 4 -21.87 18.40 26.72
N ARG A 5 -21.17 18.99 27.70
CA ARG A 5 -20.25 20.10 27.48
C ARG A 5 -18.97 19.55 26.82
N ILE A 6 -18.80 19.77 25.53
CA ILE A 6 -17.59 19.42 24.79
C ILE A 6 -16.65 20.62 24.90
N ASP A 7 -15.53 20.47 25.62
CA ASP A 7 -14.52 21.52 25.75
C ASP A 7 -13.51 21.35 24.59
N MET A 8 -13.75 22.05 23.48
CA MET A 8 -12.92 21.98 22.28
C MET A 8 -11.92 23.14 22.29
N ASN A 9 -10.64 22.83 22.48
CA ASN A 9 -9.55 23.79 22.30
C ASN A 9 -8.76 23.38 21.05
N ASP A 10 -8.93 24.16 19.99
CA ASP A 10 -8.26 23.90 18.72
C ASP A 10 -6.77 24.28 18.82
N ILE A 11 -5.92 23.38 18.36
CA ILE A 11 -4.47 23.48 18.39
C ILE A 11 -3.99 23.52 16.94
N CYS A 12 -3.34 24.61 16.56
CA CYS A 12 -2.67 24.71 15.27
C CYS A 12 -1.21 24.27 15.39
N LEU A 13 -0.77 23.38 14.51
CA LEU A 13 0.62 22.95 14.36
C LEU A 13 1.16 23.47 13.02
N VAL A 14 2.35 24.06 13.08
CA VAL A 14 3.13 24.45 11.90
C VAL A 14 4.34 23.53 11.84
N PHE A 15 4.58 22.90 10.70
CA PHE A 15 5.69 21.98 10.54
C PHE A 15 6.81 22.61 9.71
N ASP A 16 8.05 22.42 10.15
CA ASP A 16 9.22 22.79 9.34
C ASP A 16 9.46 21.72 8.27
N TYR A 17 9.66 22.15 7.02
CA TYR A 17 10.03 21.30 5.90
C TYR A 17 11.21 20.37 6.24
N GLU A 18 12.24 20.90 6.91
CA GLU A 18 13.45 20.14 7.24
C GLU A 18 13.18 19.02 8.27
N GLU A 19 12.14 19.14 9.09
CA GLU A 19 11.70 18.06 10.00
C GLU A 19 10.97 16.94 9.26
N LEU A 20 10.32 17.25 8.13
CA LEU A 20 9.46 16.31 7.40
C LEU A 20 10.18 15.56 6.28
N ILE A 21 11.18 16.19 5.66
CA ILE A 21 11.81 15.69 4.44
C ILE A 21 12.46 14.32 4.63
N GLY A 22 13.01 14.02 5.81
CA GLY A 22 13.63 12.73 6.09
C GLY A 22 12.64 11.57 6.00
N THR A 23 11.46 11.70 6.61
CA THR A 23 10.40 10.69 6.56
C THR A 23 9.71 10.67 5.19
N ALA A 24 9.49 11.84 4.58
CA ALA A 24 8.89 11.94 3.26
C ALA A 24 9.79 11.29 2.19
N GLY A 25 11.11 11.44 2.33
CA GLY A 25 12.11 10.82 1.47
C GLY A 25 12.07 9.30 1.55
N LYS A 26 12.00 8.73 2.76
CA LYS A 26 11.84 7.28 2.92
C LYS A 26 10.56 6.77 2.26
N TYR A 27 9.43 7.45 2.50
CA TYR A 27 8.18 7.11 1.84
C TYR A 27 8.29 7.17 0.31
N PHE A 28 8.92 8.22 -0.23
CA PHE A 28 9.12 8.37 -1.67
C PHE A 28 9.93 7.21 -2.25
N MET A 29 11.04 6.86 -1.60
CA MET A 29 11.91 5.76 -2.01
C MET A 29 11.14 4.42 -1.97
N ASP A 30 10.45 4.12 -0.88
CA ASP A 30 9.66 2.89 -0.71
C ASP A 30 8.51 2.78 -1.73
N ALA A 31 7.78 3.89 -1.95
CA ALA A 31 6.65 3.95 -2.87
C ALA A 31 7.08 3.80 -4.33
N CYS A 32 8.26 4.33 -4.68
CA CYS A 32 8.83 4.19 -6.02
C CYS A 32 9.63 2.90 -6.22
N GLY A 33 9.90 2.15 -5.15
CA GLY A 33 10.74 0.95 -5.20
C GLY A 33 12.22 1.26 -5.41
N PHE A 34 12.67 2.44 -4.97
CA PHE A 34 14.09 2.81 -4.96
C PHE A 34 14.69 2.31 -3.64
N LEU A 35 15.19 1.08 -3.64
CA LEU A 35 15.91 0.52 -2.50
C LEU A 35 17.37 0.41 -2.93
N ASP A 36 18.24 1.17 -2.26
CA ASP A 36 19.69 1.28 -2.42
C ASP A 36 20.29 1.68 -3.80
N ASP A 37 21.35 2.51 -3.70
CA ASP A 37 21.97 3.29 -4.77
C ASP A 37 22.69 2.41 -5.82
N THR A 38 21.93 1.86 -6.76
CA THR A 38 22.46 1.30 -8.00
C THR A 38 22.52 2.38 -9.08
N GLU A 39 23.57 2.41 -9.92
CA GLU A 39 23.78 3.45 -10.96
C GLU A 39 22.56 3.69 -11.87
N ASN A 40 21.71 2.68 -12.08
CA ASN A 40 20.48 2.78 -12.88
C ASN A 40 19.32 3.46 -12.13
N GLN A 41 19.23 3.31 -10.80
CA GLN A 41 18.24 4.01 -9.97
C GLN A 41 18.63 5.48 -9.76
N SER A 42 19.94 5.80 -9.76
CA SER A 42 20.43 7.15 -9.51
C SER A 42 19.83 8.19 -10.48
N LEU A 43 19.56 7.83 -11.74
CA LEU A 43 18.91 8.74 -12.70
C LEU A 43 17.45 9.06 -12.33
N TYR A 44 16.66 8.04 -11.95
CA TYR A 44 15.25 8.21 -11.56
C TYR A 44 15.13 8.92 -10.20
N ILE A 45 16.04 8.62 -9.27
CA ILE A 45 16.16 9.31 -7.99
C ILE A 45 16.49 10.79 -8.24
N GLN A 46 17.44 11.11 -9.12
CA GLN A 46 17.75 12.50 -9.48
C GLN A 46 16.56 13.22 -10.11
N GLU A 47 15.78 12.55 -10.95
CA GLU A 47 14.53 13.10 -11.51
C GLU A 47 13.51 13.38 -10.40
N GLY A 48 13.30 12.43 -9.49
CA GLY A 48 12.42 12.59 -8.32
C GLY A 48 12.85 13.74 -7.40
N LEU A 49 14.15 13.88 -7.13
CA LEU A 49 14.70 14.98 -6.33
C LEU A 49 14.55 16.33 -7.05
N ARG A 50 14.68 16.36 -8.37
CA ARG A 50 14.43 17.57 -9.17
C ARG A 50 12.96 17.99 -9.09
N VAL A 51 12.04 17.03 -9.12
CA VAL A 51 10.61 17.28 -8.92
C VAL A 51 10.37 17.91 -7.56
N LEU A 52 10.91 17.32 -6.49
CA LEU A 52 10.83 17.87 -5.14
C LEU A 52 11.34 19.31 -5.06
N ALA A 53 12.49 19.61 -5.68
CA ALA A 53 13.05 20.96 -5.69
C ALA A 53 12.10 22.00 -6.32
N ASN A 54 11.31 21.60 -7.32
CA ASN A 54 10.32 22.46 -7.94
C ASN A 54 9.08 22.69 -7.05
N CYS A 55 8.67 21.67 -6.30
CA CYS A 55 7.52 21.73 -5.40
C CYS A 55 7.85 22.43 -4.08
N ARG A 56 9.12 22.39 -3.62
CA ARG A 56 9.57 22.85 -2.30
C ARG A 56 9.01 24.20 -1.86
N LYS A 57 9.01 25.20 -2.75
CA LYS A 57 8.54 26.57 -2.46
C LYS A 57 7.04 26.68 -2.15
N ASN A 58 6.27 25.67 -2.52
CA ASN A 58 4.82 25.61 -2.34
C ASN A 58 4.41 24.64 -1.22
N ILE A 59 5.37 23.93 -0.63
CA ILE A 59 5.15 23.05 0.50
C ILE A 59 5.10 23.91 1.75
N ASP A 60 3.91 23.99 2.35
CA ASP A 60 3.62 24.83 3.51
C ASP A 60 2.73 24.05 4.52
N PRO A 61 3.33 23.09 5.25
CA PRO A 61 2.59 22.08 5.98
C PRO A 61 2.03 22.60 7.31
N HIS A 62 0.72 22.46 7.47
CA HIS A 62 -0.05 22.93 8.62
C HIS A 62 -1.08 21.89 9.06
N ALA A 63 -1.34 21.81 10.35
CA ALA A 63 -2.44 21.03 10.90
C ALA A 63 -3.23 21.81 11.94
N VAL A 64 -4.51 21.46 12.07
CA VAL A 64 -5.37 21.90 13.16
C VAL A 64 -5.97 20.67 13.80
N LEU A 65 -6.00 20.65 15.13
CA LEU A 65 -6.41 19.49 15.92
C LEU A 65 -7.29 19.91 17.08
N THR A 66 -8.21 19.04 17.43
CA THR A 66 -9.02 19.18 18.63
C THR A 66 -9.19 17.81 19.28
N SER A 67 -9.69 17.78 20.51
CA SER A 67 -9.87 16.53 21.25
C SER A 67 -11.26 16.45 21.88
N VAL A 68 -11.86 15.27 21.84
CA VAL A 68 -13.14 14.98 22.50
C VAL A 68 -12.98 13.81 23.46
N ASP A 69 -13.71 13.88 24.57
CA ASP A 69 -13.66 12.89 25.63
C ASP A 69 -14.15 11.51 25.16
N SER A 70 -13.62 10.45 25.79
CA SER A 70 -13.98 9.05 25.53
C SER A 70 -15.50 8.78 25.52
N THR A 71 -16.30 9.54 26.27
CA THR A 71 -17.77 9.43 26.29
C THR A 71 -18.46 9.73 24.95
N CYS A 72 -17.76 10.33 24.00
CA CYS A 72 -18.25 10.53 22.63
C CYS A 72 -18.18 9.24 21.79
N TYR A 73 -17.47 8.21 22.24
CA TYR A 73 -17.32 6.94 21.57
C TYR A 73 -18.09 5.83 22.31
N GLN A 74 -19.15 5.31 21.69
CA GLN A 74 -20.00 4.26 22.28
C GLN A 74 -20.53 3.33 21.20
N ASN A 75 -20.55 2.03 21.49
CA ASN A 75 -20.98 0.97 20.58
C ASN A 75 -20.25 1.06 19.22
N HIS A 76 -18.93 1.24 19.24
CA HIS A 76 -18.10 1.37 18.04
C HIS A 76 -18.45 2.57 17.13
N MET A 77 -19.08 3.60 17.69
CA MET A 77 -19.51 4.78 16.97
C MET A 77 -19.06 6.04 17.70
N LEU A 78 -18.41 6.95 16.96
CA LEU A 78 -18.02 8.26 17.45
C LEU A 78 -19.14 9.25 17.13
N SER A 79 -19.76 9.83 18.15
CA SER A 79 -20.85 10.81 18.02
C SER A 79 -20.44 12.13 18.67
N ILE A 80 -20.41 13.19 17.86
CA ILE A 80 -20.00 14.54 18.27
C ILE A 80 -21.05 15.52 17.74
N GLN A 81 -21.72 16.22 18.64
CA GLN A 81 -22.88 17.07 18.29
C GLN A 81 -23.92 16.24 17.52
N ASP A 82 -24.35 16.69 16.34
CA ASP A 82 -25.33 16.01 15.47
C ASP A 82 -24.67 15.10 14.42
N VAL A 83 -23.35 14.90 14.49
CA VAL A 83 -22.57 14.14 13.51
C VAL A 83 -22.08 12.83 14.11
N SER A 84 -22.17 11.75 13.34
CA SER A 84 -21.70 10.42 13.74
C SER A 84 -20.77 9.78 12.70
N PHE A 85 -19.74 9.10 13.19
CA PHE A 85 -18.81 8.31 12.40
C PHE A 85 -18.81 6.86 12.86
N GLN A 86 -18.89 5.98 11.87
CA GLN A 86 -18.74 4.54 12.04
C GLN A 86 -17.94 4.04 10.84
N CYS A 87 -17.02 3.12 11.09
CA CYS A 87 -16.28 2.42 10.05
C CYS A 87 -15.76 1.10 10.60
N THR A 88 -15.24 0.28 9.70
CA THR A 88 -14.73 -1.05 10.05
C THR A 88 -13.51 -1.00 10.99
N ALA A 89 -12.75 0.10 11.02
CA ALA A 89 -11.73 0.29 12.05
C ALA A 89 -12.34 0.40 13.45
N PHE A 90 -13.43 1.16 13.61
CA PHE A 90 -14.04 1.40 14.91
C PHE A 90 -14.65 0.11 15.48
N GLU A 91 -15.22 -0.75 14.65
CA GLU A 91 -15.75 -2.06 15.07
C GLU A 91 -14.71 -2.98 15.74
N GLN A 92 -13.41 -2.71 15.55
CA GLN A 92 -12.32 -3.49 16.12
C GLN A 92 -11.79 -2.92 17.44
N ILE A 93 -12.22 -1.72 17.84
CA ILE A 93 -11.71 -1.02 19.04
C ILE A 93 -12.82 -1.04 20.10
N PRO A 94 -12.61 -1.70 21.25
CA PRO A 94 -13.59 -1.70 22.34
C PRO A 94 -13.75 -0.33 23.01
N ASP A 95 -14.97 -0.01 23.42
CA ASP A 95 -15.31 1.28 24.04
C ASP A 95 -14.48 1.57 25.30
N ASP A 96 -14.25 0.56 26.14
CA ASP A 96 -13.50 0.67 27.40
C ASP A 96 -11.98 0.84 27.21
N ASN A 97 -11.51 0.58 25.98
CA ASN A 97 -10.11 0.79 25.60
C ASN A 97 -9.82 2.27 25.30
N ILE A 98 -10.81 3.09 24.94
CA ILE A 98 -10.62 4.49 24.56
C ILE A 98 -10.35 5.37 25.79
N LEU A 99 -9.25 6.13 25.75
CA LEU A 99 -8.93 7.17 26.72
C LEU A 99 -9.39 8.54 26.24
N GLN A 100 -9.11 8.87 24.97
CA GLN A 100 -9.38 10.16 24.37
C GLN A 100 -9.42 10.02 22.85
N VAL A 101 -10.26 10.79 22.19
CA VAL A 101 -10.29 10.88 20.72
C VAL A 101 -9.76 12.24 20.28
N TYR A 102 -8.84 12.23 19.32
CA TYR A 102 -8.30 13.42 18.67
C TYR A 102 -8.79 13.46 17.24
N ILE A 103 -9.15 14.64 16.78
CA ILE A 103 -9.65 14.92 15.44
C ILE A 103 -8.69 15.92 14.82
N TYR A 104 -8.32 15.71 13.56
CA TYR A 104 -7.38 16.60 12.91
C TYR A 104 -7.73 16.84 11.44
N PHE A 105 -7.27 17.99 10.96
CA PHE A 105 -7.02 18.25 9.55
C PHE A 105 -5.55 18.60 9.35
N VAL A 106 -5.01 18.24 8.19
CA VAL A 106 -3.63 18.55 7.79
C VAL A 106 -3.57 18.83 6.30
N THR A 107 -2.77 19.82 5.91
CA THR A 107 -2.42 20.10 4.52
C THR A 107 -0.92 20.24 4.40
N VAL A 108 -0.39 19.88 3.23
CA VAL A 108 1.00 20.15 2.82
C VAL A 108 1.06 21.42 1.95
N GLY A 109 -0.09 21.98 1.58
CA GLY A 109 -0.17 23.00 0.53
C GLY A 109 -0.10 22.40 -0.88
N PRO A 110 -0.02 23.24 -1.93
CA PRO A 110 0.00 22.77 -3.31
C PRO A 110 1.34 22.12 -3.70
N CYS A 111 1.43 20.80 -3.59
CA CYS A 111 2.55 20.01 -4.12
C CYS A 111 2.28 19.60 -5.58
N ASN A 112 2.26 20.57 -6.50
CA ASN A 112 1.99 20.33 -7.92
C ASN A 112 3.08 20.90 -8.84
N ILE A 113 3.09 20.41 -10.08
CA ILE A 113 3.97 20.86 -11.16
C ILE A 113 3.10 21.20 -12.38
N GLN A 114 3.37 22.30 -13.08
CA GLN A 114 2.63 22.69 -14.29
C GLN A 114 3.21 21.99 -15.53
N ASP A 115 2.33 21.33 -16.31
CA ASP A 115 2.53 20.77 -17.66
C ASP A 115 3.80 19.92 -17.89
N LYS A 116 3.77 18.66 -17.43
CA LYS A 116 4.87 17.71 -17.63
C LYS A 116 4.41 16.26 -17.80
N ASN A 117 5.37 15.41 -18.18
CA ASN A 117 5.17 13.98 -18.44
C ASN A 117 4.59 13.24 -17.20
N LEU A 118 3.99 12.08 -17.44
CA LEU A 118 3.32 11.28 -16.41
C LEU A 118 4.22 10.89 -15.23
N SER A 119 5.53 10.71 -15.47
CA SER A 119 6.49 10.31 -14.43
C SER A 119 6.73 11.44 -13.42
N GLU A 120 6.94 12.67 -13.89
CA GLU A 120 7.13 13.81 -12.99
C GLU A 120 5.86 14.11 -12.17
N GLN A 121 4.67 13.98 -12.79
CA GLN A 121 3.40 14.10 -12.06
C GLN A 121 3.28 13.04 -10.96
N TYR A 122 3.59 11.78 -11.30
CA TYR A 122 3.62 10.69 -10.32
C TYR A 122 4.59 10.99 -9.17
N TYR A 123 5.81 11.47 -9.44
CA TYR A 123 6.76 11.80 -8.38
C TYR A 123 6.29 12.95 -7.48
N ALA A 124 5.69 14.02 -8.02
CA ALA A 124 5.13 15.08 -7.19
C ALA A 124 3.98 14.58 -6.31
N ASP A 125 3.17 13.67 -6.85
CA ASP A 125 2.07 13.06 -6.14
C ASP A 125 2.56 12.22 -4.95
N VAL A 126 3.55 11.36 -5.19
CA VAL A 126 4.23 10.54 -4.17
C VAL A 126 4.94 11.40 -3.14
N TRP A 127 5.62 12.48 -3.54
CA TRP A 127 6.22 13.42 -2.59
C TRP A 127 5.15 14.07 -1.70
N GLY A 128 4.04 14.53 -2.29
CA GLY A 128 2.93 15.11 -1.54
C GLY A 128 2.34 14.13 -0.53
N GLU A 129 2.19 12.86 -0.90
CA GLU A 129 1.79 11.79 0.02
C GLU A 129 2.83 11.56 1.13
N GLY A 130 4.12 11.53 0.78
CA GLY A 130 5.21 11.38 1.74
C GLY A 130 5.23 12.50 2.77
N PHE A 131 5.03 13.75 2.37
CA PHE A 131 4.92 14.88 3.30
C PHE A 131 3.65 14.81 4.16
N LEU A 132 2.51 14.41 3.58
CA LEU A 132 1.29 14.19 4.35
C LEU A 132 1.51 13.13 5.43
N GLU A 133 2.23 12.07 5.10
CA GLU A 133 2.54 11.01 6.05
C GLU A 133 3.51 11.47 7.13
N SER A 134 4.56 12.21 6.77
CA SER A 134 5.43 12.87 7.74
C SER A 134 4.62 13.74 8.71
N CYS A 135 3.67 14.53 8.21
CA CYS A 135 2.85 15.37 9.07
C CYS A 135 1.98 14.52 10.03
N ARG A 136 1.37 13.43 9.56
CA ARG A 136 0.59 12.52 10.40
C ARG A 136 1.43 11.88 11.51
N GLU A 137 2.67 11.50 11.22
CA GLU A 137 3.60 11.01 12.25
C GLU A 137 3.94 12.08 13.29
N ARG A 138 4.14 13.34 12.86
CA ARG A 138 4.39 14.47 13.78
C ARG A 138 3.17 14.80 14.64
N ILE A 139 2.00 14.81 14.03
CA ILE A 139 0.71 14.94 14.72
C ILE A 139 0.58 13.84 15.79
N ARG A 140 0.82 12.58 15.41
CA ARG A 140 0.74 11.44 16.32
C ARG A 140 1.74 11.57 17.48
N ALA A 141 2.96 12.03 17.20
CA ALA A 141 3.97 12.29 18.24
C ALA A 141 3.53 13.41 19.20
N PHE A 142 2.91 14.48 18.69
CA PHE A 142 2.31 15.53 19.51
C PHE A 142 1.18 14.97 20.40
N VAL A 143 0.24 14.23 19.82
CA VAL A 143 -0.88 13.60 20.53
C VAL A 143 -0.39 12.62 21.58
N MET A 144 0.68 11.87 21.31
CA MET A 144 1.33 10.98 22.27
C MET A 144 1.91 11.75 23.46
N SER A 145 2.52 12.91 23.22
CA SER A 145 3.04 13.78 24.28
C SER A 145 1.92 14.33 25.16
N ASP A 146 0.84 14.84 24.55
CA ASP A 146 -0.34 15.33 25.28
C ASP A 146 -1.01 14.18 26.07
N SER A 147 -1.19 13.02 25.46
CA SER A 147 -1.77 11.84 26.11
C SER A 147 -0.97 11.39 27.33
N LYS A 148 0.37 11.35 27.24
CA LYS A 148 1.25 10.99 28.36
C LYS A 148 1.19 11.96 29.53
N SER A 149 0.78 13.21 29.30
CA SER A 149 0.58 14.18 30.38
C SER A 149 -0.73 13.97 31.15
N ARG A 150 -1.68 13.22 30.58
CA ARG A 150 -3.04 13.04 31.09
C ARG A 150 -3.31 11.62 31.59
N PHE A 151 -2.66 10.63 30.98
CA PHE A 151 -2.94 9.21 31.20
C PHE A 151 -1.67 8.43 31.51
N GLU A 152 -1.83 7.35 32.27
CA GLU A 152 -0.76 6.42 32.59
C GLU A 152 -0.60 5.42 31.43
N HIS A 153 0.62 5.32 30.89
CA HIS A 153 1.01 4.41 29.80
C HIS A 153 0.08 4.39 28.55
N PRO A 154 -0.33 5.53 27.98
CA PRO A 154 -1.20 5.54 26.81
C PRO A 154 -0.46 5.04 25.56
N TYR A 155 -1.21 4.39 24.67
CA TYR A 155 -0.82 4.21 23.28
C TYR A 155 -1.67 5.11 22.39
N VAL A 156 -1.07 5.72 21.37
CA VAL A 156 -1.81 6.51 20.38
C VAL A 156 -1.83 5.73 19.08
N THR A 157 -3.01 5.57 18.50
CA THR A 157 -3.14 4.85 17.24
C THR A 157 -2.45 5.56 16.09
N TYR A 158 -2.27 4.87 14.96
CA TYR A 158 -2.11 5.56 13.69
C TYR A 158 -3.42 6.25 13.29
N SER A 159 -3.35 7.11 12.28
CA SER A 159 -4.54 7.80 11.80
C SER A 159 -5.57 6.81 11.23
N PHE A 160 -6.85 7.13 11.38
CA PHE A 160 -7.99 6.51 10.70
C PHE A 160 -8.95 7.61 10.25
N GLY A 161 -9.69 7.45 9.16
CA GLY A 161 -10.65 8.50 8.78
C GLY A 161 -11.17 8.41 7.36
N PRO A 162 -11.89 9.45 6.91
CA PRO A 162 -12.47 9.51 5.58
C PRO A 162 -11.43 9.19 4.49
N GLY A 163 -11.76 8.23 3.62
CA GLY A 163 -10.89 7.78 2.52
C GLY A 163 -10.09 6.51 2.81
N PHE A 164 -10.08 6.00 4.04
CA PHE A 164 -9.37 4.77 4.41
C PHE A 164 -10.02 4.08 5.63
N TYR A 165 -9.58 2.86 5.97
CA TYR A 165 -10.22 2.00 7.00
C TYR A 165 -11.75 1.80 6.86
N GLY A 166 -12.27 1.86 5.63
CA GLY A 166 -13.69 1.66 5.35
C GLY A 166 -14.59 2.84 5.71
N MET A 167 -14.03 4.04 5.88
CA MET A 167 -14.80 5.27 6.02
C MET A 167 -14.90 5.99 4.67
N HIS A 168 -16.12 6.25 4.22
CA HIS A 168 -16.36 6.90 2.93
C HIS A 168 -15.70 8.30 2.86
N PRO A 169 -15.04 8.69 1.74
CA PRO A 169 -14.39 10.00 1.59
C PRO A 169 -15.31 11.20 1.87
N GLU A 170 -16.61 11.11 1.53
CA GLU A 170 -17.57 12.20 1.81
C GLU A 170 -17.65 12.57 3.30
N LYS A 171 -17.29 11.65 4.22
CA LYS A 171 -17.27 11.93 5.66
C LYS A 171 -16.27 13.03 6.05
N LEU A 172 -15.40 13.46 5.14
CA LEU A 172 -14.55 14.62 5.38
C LEU A 172 -15.36 15.92 5.55
N LYS A 173 -16.51 16.06 4.88
CA LYS A 173 -17.41 17.23 5.08
C LYS A 173 -18.08 17.22 6.46
N ASP A 174 -18.37 16.02 6.96
CA ASP A 174 -18.92 15.80 8.30
C ASP A 174 -17.87 16.15 9.36
N LEU A 175 -16.60 15.80 9.11
CA LEU A 175 -15.47 16.18 9.96
C LEU A 175 -15.28 17.70 10.01
N ALA A 176 -15.42 18.38 8.87
CA ALA A 176 -15.28 19.83 8.77
C ALA A 176 -16.39 20.61 9.51
N GLN A 177 -17.53 19.97 9.83
CA GLN A 177 -18.56 20.57 10.68
C GLN A 177 -18.14 20.59 12.16
N ILE A 178 -17.22 19.71 12.56
CA ILE A 178 -16.75 19.60 13.94
C ILE A 178 -15.51 20.45 14.16
N LEU A 179 -14.55 20.39 13.23
CA LEU A 179 -13.28 21.10 13.31
C LEU A 179 -13.10 21.93 12.04
N ASP A 180 -13.07 23.26 12.17
CA ASP A 180 -12.94 24.18 11.03
C ASP A 180 -11.53 24.15 10.43
N PRO A 181 -11.36 23.60 9.21
CA PRO A 181 -10.05 23.47 8.60
C PRO A 181 -9.66 24.71 7.79
N SER A 182 -10.55 25.72 7.69
CA SER A 182 -10.26 26.96 6.96
C SER A 182 -9.17 27.79 7.63
N SER A 183 -8.98 27.61 8.93
CA SER A 183 -7.88 28.18 9.73
C SER A 183 -6.49 27.82 9.21
N ILE A 184 -6.36 26.70 8.50
CA ILE A 184 -5.12 26.22 7.86
C ILE A 184 -5.23 26.20 6.32
N GLY A 185 -6.21 26.93 5.76
CA GLY A 185 -6.35 27.11 4.31
C GLY A 185 -7.01 25.94 3.56
N ILE A 186 -7.63 24.99 4.26
CA ILE A 186 -8.36 23.88 3.63
C ILE A 186 -9.81 24.27 3.40
N THR A 187 -10.33 23.91 2.23
CA THR A 187 -11.77 23.87 1.93
C THR A 187 -12.18 22.44 1.58
N VAL A 188 -13.41 22.05 1.91
CA VAL A 188 -13.94 20.71 1.63
C VAL A 188 -15.20 20.85 0.77
N ALA A 189 -15.20 20.23 -0.42
CA ALA A 189 -16.33 20.21 -1.32
C ALA A 189 -17.46 19.30 -0.81
N PRO A 190 -18.70 19.41 -1.35
CA PRO A 190 -19.84 18.60 -0.91
C PRO A 190 -19.67 17.07 -1.06
N ASP A 191 -18.80 16.65 -1.97
CA ASP A 191 -18.40 15.26 -2.21
C ASP A 191 -17.24 14.81 -1.31
N GLY A 192 -16.81 15.65 -0.37
CA GLY A 192 -15.70 15.40 0.55
C GLY A 192 -14.32 15.69 -0.04
N THR A 193 -14.21 16.18 -1.28
CA THR A 193 -12.91 16.49 -1.89
C THR A 193 -12.27 17.70 -1.20
N PRO A 194 -11.06 17.58 -0.62
CA PRO A 194 -10.37 18.71 -0.02
C PRO A 194 -9.60 19.54 -1.06
N SER A 195 -9.43 20.82 -0.78
CA SER A 195 -8.53 21.73 -1.50
C SER A 195 -7.72 22.55 -0.49
N PRO A 196 -6.37 22.56 -0.54
CA PRO A 196 -5.49 21.95 -1.55
C PRO A 196 -5.60 20.42 -1.64
N GLU A 197 -5.27 19.84 -2.80
CA GLU A 197 -5.40 18.40 -3.07
C GLU A 197 -4.61 17.53 -2.07
N LYS A 198 -3.42 18.00 -1.65
CA LYS A 198 -2.60 17.34 -0.63
C LYS A 198 -3.02 17.76 0.78
N SER A 199 -4.27 17.47 1.09
CA SER A 199 -4.86 17.65 2.42
C SER A 199 -5.67 16.42 2.82
N CYS A 200 -5.73 16.13 4.11
CA CYS A 200 -6.58 15.07 4.64
C CYS A 200 -7.05 15.40 6.06
N GLY A 201 -8.01 14.64 6.56
CA GLY A 201 -8.48 14.73 7.93
C GLY A 201 -8.82 13.34 8.47
N GLY A 202 -8.85 13.22 9.79
CA GLY A 202 -9.14 11.94 10.42
C GLY A 202 -9.05 12.01 11.93
N PHE A 203 -8.83 10.84 12.52
CA PHE A 203 -8.90 10.57 13.93
C PHE A 203 -7.62 9.88 14.41
N LEU A 204 -7.21 10.20 15.63
CA LEU A 204 -6.22 9.45 16.40
C LEU A 204 -6.83 9.14 17.75
N PHE A 205 -6.75 7.90 18.19
CA PHE A 205 -7.29 7.50 19.49
C PHE A 205 -6.13 7.30 20.46
N ALA A 206 -6.21 7.89 21.65
CA ALA A 206 -5.42 7.44 22.78
C ALA A 206 -6.15 6.25 23.41
N VAL A 207 -5.45 5.15 23.62
CA VAL A 207 -6.01 3.89 24.11
C VAL A 207 -5.18 3.30 25.24
N ARG A 208 -5.79 2.40 26.03
CA ARG A 208 -5.14 1.68 27.14
C ARG A 208 -4.29 0.50 26.64
N ASP A 209 -4.79 -0.21 25.64
CA ASP A 209 -4.23 -1.43 25.08
C ASP A 209 -4.14 -1.34 23.55
N LYS A 210 -2.95 -1.64 23.02
CA LYS A 210 -2.66 -1.62 21.58
C LYS A 210 -2.98 -2.93 20.86
N GLU A 211 -3.28 -4.01 21.58
CA GLU A 211 -3.55 -5.33 20.98
C GLU A 211 -4.93 -5.39 20.31
N GLN A 212 -5.82 -4.45 20.65
CA GLN A 212 -7.20 -4.37 20.16
C GLN A 212 -7.37 -3.20 19.19
N LEU A 213 -6.55 -3.18 18.13
CA LEU A 213 -6.52 -2.12 17.12
C LEU A 213 -6.67 -2.69 15.71
N PRO A 214 -7.21 -1.89 14.77
CA PRO A 214 -7.31 -2.31 13.38
C PRO A 214 -5.92 -2.47 12.75
N SER A 215 -5.84 -3.31 11.71
CA SER A 215 -4.58 -3.58 11.01
C SER A 215 -3.95 -2.31 10.44
N GLU A 216 -2.67 -2.06 10.77
CA GLU A 216 -1.91 -0.91 10.26
C GLU A 216 -1.81 -0.88 8.74
N ILE A 217 -1.93 -2.03 8.06
CA ILE A 217 -1.86 -2.11 6.60
C ILE A 217 -3.03 -1.36 5.93
N CYS A 218 -4.14 -1.16 6.63
CA CYS A 218 -5.25 -0.36 6.14
C CYS A 218 -4.91 1.13 6.01
N LYS A 219 -3.81 1.60 6.61
CA LYS A 219 -3.23 2.95 6.42
C LYS A 219 -2.84 3.19 4.95
N ASP A 220 -2.14 2.22 4.36
CA ASP A 220 -1.61 2.31 2.99
C ASP A 220 -2.52 1.57 1.98
N CYS A 221 -3.77 1.37 2.35
CA CYS A 221 -4.72 0.60 1.57
C CYS A 221 -5.47 1.53 0.62
N ILE A 222 -5.56 1.15 -0.66
CA ILE A 222 -6.29 1.93 -1.67
C ILE A 222 -7.78 2.03 -1.30
N GLY A 223 -8.32 1.04 -0.57
CA GLY A 223 -9.67 1.03 -0.02
C GLY A 223 -10.78 1.03 -1.08
N SER A 224 -11.89 0.40 -0.77
CA SER A 224 -13.17 0.66 -1.44
C SER A 224 -14.28 0.28 -0.48
N ASP A 225 -15.44 0.90 -0.58
CA ASP A 225 -16.57 0.57 0.31
C ASP A 225 -16.89 -0.93 0.27
N GLU A 226 -16.96 -1.51 -0.93
CA GLU A 226 -17.20 -2.94 -1.15
C GLU A 226 -16.07 -3.80 -0.57
N GLY A 227 -14.80 -3.44 -0.84
CA GLY A 227 -13.63 -4.19 -0.36
C GLY A 227 -13.44 -4.15 1.15
N CYS A 228 -13.80 -3.02 1.79
CA CYS A 228 -13.73 -2.86 3.23
C CYS A 228 -14.81 -3.68 3.95
N GLN A 229 -16.05 -3.68 3.44
CA GLN A 229 -17.12 -4.54 3.95
C GLN A 229 -16.73 -6.02 3.85
N PHE A 230 -16.09 -6.42 2.73
CA PHE A 230 -15.68 -7.81 2.55
C PHE A 230 -14.53 -8.20 3.50
N CYS A 231 -13.47 -7.39 3.60
CA CYS A 231 -12.31 -7.76 4.42
C CYS A 231 -12.56 -7.59 5.93
N GLY A 232 -13.52 -6.75 6.32
CA GLY A 232 -13.76 -6.42 7.72
C GLY A 232 -12.59 -5.65 8.35
N GLY A 233 -11.83 -4.88 7.57
CA GLY A 233 -10.66 -4.12 8.03
C GLY A 233 -9.45 -5.00 8.39
N LYS A 234 -9.51 -6.31 8.09
CA LYS A 234 -8.46 -7.30 8.41
C LYS A 234 -7.51 -7.59 7.25
N ASN A 235 -7.75 -6.99 6.08
CA ASN A 235 -6.97 -7.18 4.85
C ASN A 235 -6.68 -8.68 4.56
N ARG A 236 -7.72 -9.39 4.11
CA ARG A 236 -7.71 -10.84 3.95
C ARG A 236 -6.72 -11.26 2.85
N ILE A 237 -6.23 -12.48 2.95
CA ILE A 237 -5.51 -13.18 1.87
C ILE A 237 -6.51 -14.19 1.27
N PRO A 238 -6.62 -14.30 -0.06
CA PRO A 238 -7.53 -15.25 -0.67
C PRO A 238 -7.03 -16.69 -0.48
N SER A 239 -7.93 -17.63 -0.19
CA SER A 239 -7.59 -19.05 -0.31
C SER A 239 -7.48 -19.44 -1.79
N LYS A 240 -6.85 -20.58 -2.06
CA LYS A 240 -6.77 -21.14 -3.41
C LYS A 240 -8.15 -21.31 -4.06
N GLU A 241 -9.13 -21.79 -3.31
CA GLU A 241 -10.51 -21.98 -3.78
C GLU A 241 -11.14 -20.63 -4.16
N ALA A 242 -10.99 -19.61 -3.31
CA ALA A 242 -11.48 -18.26 -3.61
C ALA A 242 -10.79 -17.66 -4.85
N CYS A 243 -9.49 -17.89 -5.03
CA CYS A 243 -8.78 -17.48 -6.24
C CYS A 243 -9.36 -18.12 -7.50
N LEU A 244 -9.58 -19.44 -7.46
CA LEU A 244 -10.15 -20.19 -8.59
C LEU A 244 -11.58 -19.74 -8.91
N GLU A 245 -12.42 -19.54 -7.89
CA GLU A 245 -13.76 -18.99 -8.06
C GLU A 245 -13.74 -17.62 -8.73
N LEU A 246 -12.83 -16.73 -8.30
CA LEU A 246 -12.68 -15.42 -8.91
C LEU A 246 -12.26 -15.51 -10.38
N LEU A 247 -11.22 -16.29 -10.71
CA LEU A 247 -10.78 -16.49 -12.09
C LEU A 247 -11.93 -16.97 -12.99
N HIS A 248 -12.75 -17.90 -12.50
CA HIS A 248 -13.93 -18.35 -13.23
C HIS A 248 -15.00 -17.26 -13.35
N SER A 249 -15.32 -16.54 -12.28
CA SER A 249 -16.37 -15.51 -12.27
C SER A 249 -16.05 -14.30 -13.16
N TYR A 250 -14.77 -13.97 -13.30
CA TYR A 250 -14.29 -12.86 -14.14
C TYR A 250 -13.97 -13.30 -15.58
N GLY A 251 -14.27 -14.55 -15.94
CA GLY A 251 -14.15 -15.06 -17.29
C GLY A 251 -12.70 -15.23 -17.75
N THR A 252 -11.76 -15.44 -16.83
CA THR A 252 -10.36 -15.69 -17.18
C THR A 252 -10.26 -16.94 -18.07
N PRO A 253 -9.58 -16.88 -19.23
CA PRO A 253 -9.53 -18.01 -20.15
C PRO A 253 -8.88 -19.27 -19.54
N PRO A 254 -9.33 -20.49 -19.89
CA PRO A 254 -8.81 -21.73 -19.29
C PRO A 254 -7.28 -21.91 -19.40
N HIS A 255 -6.68 -21.49 -20.51
CA HIS A 255 -5.23 -21.55 -20.70
C HIS A 255 -4.49 -20.56 -19.78
N VAL A 256 -5.08 -19.40 -19.49
CA VAL A 256 -4.54 -18.43 -18.52
C VAL A 256 -4.68 -18.97 -17.10
N ILE A 257 -5.80 -19.63 -16.76
CA ILE A 257 -5.96 -20.28 -15.45
C ILE A 257 -4.88 -21.37 -15.25
N ALA A 258 -4.63 -22.19 -16.27
CA ALA A 258 -3.57 -23.20 -16.24
C ALA A 258 -2.18 -22.56 -16.05
N HIS A 259 -1.93 -21.42 -16.70
CA HIS A 259 -0.72 -20.63 -16.49
C HIS A 259 -0.60 -20.14 -15.04
N CYS A 260 -1.62 -19.49 -14.49
CA CYS A 260 -1.62 -19.00 -13.11
C CYS A 260 -1.37 -20.14 -12.10
N LEU A 261 -1.93 -21.33 -12.33
CA LEU A 261 -1.66 -22.52 -11.51
C LEU A 261 -0.19 -22.95 -11.56
N ALA A 262 0.41 -22.98 -12.75
CA ALA A 262 1.83 -23.34 -12.92
C ALA A 262 2.77 -22.29 -12.30
N VAL A 263 2.42 -21.01 -12.40
CA VAL A 263 3.14 -19.90 -11.74
C VAL A 263 3.02 -20.02 -10.23
N ALA A 264 1.83 -20.30 -9.69
CA ALA A 264 1.63 -20.47 -8.25
C ALA A 264 2.39 -21.68 -7.68
N ASP A 265 2.43 -22.81 -8.39
CA ASP A 265 3.26 -23.96 -8.00
C ASP A 265 4.74 -23.59 -7.94
N THR A 266 5.25 -22.97 -9.02
CA THR A 266 6.66 -22.58 -9.12
C THR A 266 7.03 -21.57 -8.04
N ALA A 267 6.23 -20.51 -7.87
CA ALA A 267 6.42 -19.50 -6.84
C ALA A 267 6.37 -20.11 -5.43
N GLY A 268 5.40 -21.01 -5.16
CA GLY A 268 5.28 -21.68 -3.87
C GLY A 268 6.48 -22.57 -3.54
N ARG A 269 7.06 -23.26 -4.53
CA ARG A 269 8.28 -24.06 -4.35
C ARG A 269 9.48 -23.19 -4.02
N ILE A 270 9.69 -22.11 -4.76
CA ILE A 270 10.77 -21.13 -4.48
C ILE A 270 10.57 -20.52 -3.08
N GLY A 271 9.36 -20.08 -2.77
CA GLY A 271 9.02 -19.47 -1.48
C GLY A 271 9.25 -20.41 -0.30
N ARG A 272 8.90 -21.70 -0.41
CA ARG A 272 9.16 -22.70 0.63
C ARG A 272 10.66 -22.88 0.88
N LEU A 273 11.46 -23.02 -0.18
CA LEU A 273 12.92 -23.17 -0.07
C LEU A 273 13.56 -21.95 0.62
N LEU A 274 13.15 -20.73 0.25
CA LEU A 274 13.64 -19.51 0.89
C LEU A 274 13.18 -19.38 2.35
N LYS A 275 11.94 -19.77 2.65
CA LYS A 275 11.39 -19.78 4.01
C LYS A 275 12.13 -20.76 4.93
N GLU A 276 12.53 -21.93 4.41
CA GLU A 276 13.38 -22.89 5.12
C GLU A 276 14.76 -22.33 5.46
N LYS A 277 15.25 -21.37 4.67
CA LYS A 277 16.48 -20.60 4.96
C LYS A 277 16.28 -19.42 5.90
N GLY A 278 15.07 -19.25 6.45
CA GLY A 278 14.74 -18.24 7.43
C GLY A 278 14.28 -16.90 6.85
N LEU A 279 14.02 -16.81 5.54
CA LEU A 279 13.44 -15.60 4.97
C LEU A 279 11.95 -15.50 5.38
N PRO A 280 11.45 -14.31 5.78
CA PRO A 280 10.06 -14.13 6.23
C PRO A 280 9.02 -14.12 5.08
N ILE A 281 8.99 -15.17 4.25
CA ILE A 281 8.07 -15.28 3.11
C ILE A 281 6.66 -15.68 3.58
N ASP A 282 5.67 -14.85 3.23
CA ASP A 282 4.24 -15.11 3.37
C ASP A 282 3.76 -15.97 2.19
N LEU A 283 3.72 -17.28 2.40
CA LEU A 283 3.38 -18.26 1.36
C LEU A 283 1.92 -18.14 0.90
N ASP A 284 1.01 -17.76 1.80
CA ASP A 284 -0.42 -17.62 1.48
C ASP A 284 -0.62 -16.38 0.60
N LEU A 285 0.06 -15.27 0.93
CA LEU A 285 0.05 -14.07 0.11
C LEU A 285 0.64 -14.34 -1.28
N LEU A 286 1.77 -15.04 -1.33
CA LEU A 286 2.45 -15.40 -2.57
C LEU A 286 1.56 -16.28 -3.45
N GLU A 287 0.98 -17.36 -2.91
CA GLU A 287 0.06 -18.25 -3.65
C GLU A 287 -1.15 -17.47 -4.18
N GLY A 288 -1.79 -16.68 -3.32
CA GLY A 288 -2.94 -15.86 -3.71
C GLY A 288 -2.62 -14.87 -4.83
N ALA A 289 -1.46 -14.21 -4.76
CA ALA A 289 -1.03 -13.25 -5.78
C ALA A 289 -0.65 -13.95 -7.09
N SER A 290 0.04 -15.09 -7.03
CA SER A 290 0.38 -15.90 -8.19
C SER A 290 -0.84 -16.45 -8.92
N LEU A 291 -1.88 -16.89 -8.19
CA LEU A 291 -3.11 -17.37 -8.82
C LEU A 291 -3.89 -16.24 -9.50
N LEU A 292 -3.87 -15.03 -8.94
CA LEU A 292 -4.70 -13.92 -9.40
C LEU A 292 -3.98 -12.90 -10.30
N HIS A 293 -2.67 -13.00 -10.52
CA HIS A 293 -1.88 -11.96 -11.23
C HIS A 293 -2.43 -11.63 -12.63
N ASP A 294 -2.93 -12.64 -13.33
CA ASP A 294 -3.45 -12.53 -14.70
C ASP A 294 -4.98 -12.65 -14.76
N ILE A 295 -5.71 -12.44 -13.64
CA ILE A 295 -7.19 -12.55 -13.60
C ILE A 295 -7.90 -11.71 -14.67
N ALA A 296 -7.33 -10.56 -15.03
CA ALA A 296 -7.86 -9.65 -16.05
C ALA A 296 -7.11 -9.73 -17.39
N ARG A 297 -6.49 -10.86 -17.74
CA ARG A 297 -5.54 -10.98 -18.87
C ARG A 297 -6.06 -10.49 -20.22
N THR A 298 -7.36 -10.54 -20.46
CA THR A 298 -7.99 -10.08 -21.72
C THR A 298 -8.12 -8.57 -21.82
N GLU A 299 -7.81 -7.85 -20.76
CA GLU A 299 -7.95 -6.40 -20.66
C GLU A 299 -6.63 -5.68 -20.85
N GLU A 300 -6.66 -4.48 -21.44
CA GLU A 300 -5.50 -3.58 -21.40
C GLU A 300 -5.16 -3.20 -19.96
N ASN A 301 -3.86 -3.13 -19.65
CA ASN A 301 -3.34 -2.88 -18.30
C ASN A 301 -3.87 -3.88 -17.26
N HIS A 302 -3.85 -5.17 -17.60
CA HIS A 302 -4.46 -6.24 -16.81
C HIS A 302 -3.96 -6.30 -15.36
N GLY A 303 -2.70 -5.96 -15.07
CA GLY A 303 -2.21 -5.88 -13.69
C GLY A 303 -2.97 -4.85 -12.84
N VAL A 304 -3.27 -3.67 -13.40
CA VAL A 304 -4.04 -2.63 -12.68
C VAL A 304 -5.50 -3.04 -12.52
N LYS A 305 -6.11 -3.63 -13.56
CA LYS A 305 -7.51 -4.09 -13.49
C LYS A 305 -7.66 -5.30 -12.56
N GLY A 306 -6.74 -6.26 -12.61
CA GLY A 306 -6.67 -7.40 -11.70
C GLY A 306 -6.49 -6.98 -10.26
N ALA A 307 -5.64 -5.98 -10.00
CA ALA A 307 -5.50 -5.39 -8.67
C ALA A 307 -6.83 -4.79 -8.15
N LYS A 308 -7.56 -4.06 -9.00
CA LYS A 308 -8.89 -3.51 -8.64
C LYS A 308 -9.89 -4.62 -8.31
N ILE A 309 -9.87 -5.73 -9.04
CA ILE A 309 -10.69 -6.91 -8.75
C ILE A 309 -10.33 -7.47 -7.36
N ALA A 310 -9.05 -7.77 -7.11
CA ALA A 310 -8.61 -8.30 -5.82
C ALA A 310 -8.96 -7.36 -4.65
N ILE A 311 -8.78 -6.05 -4.83
CA ILE A 311 -9.14 -5.02 -3.84
C ILE A 311 -10.64 -4.99 -3.55
N ARG A 312 -11.50 -5.09 -4.58
CA ARG A 312 -12.96 -5.17 -4.41
C ARG A 312 -13.38 -6.38 -3.56
N HIS A 313 -12.62 -7.47 -3.66
CA HIS A 313 -12.81 -8.68 -2.83
C HIS A 313 -12.00 -8.65 -1.54
N GLY A 314 -11.56 -7.47 -1.08
CA GLY A 314 -10.89 -7.30 0.20
C GLY A 314 -9.44 -7.80 0.27
N TYR A 315 -8.87 -8.29 -0.82
CA TYR A 315 -7.53 -8.87 -0.94
C TYR A 315 -6.49 -7.80 -1.30
N HIS A 316 -6.33 -6.80 -0.44
CA HIS A 316 -5.58 -5.59 -0.79
C HIS A 316 -4.08 -5.84 -0.90
N LYS A 317 -3.49 -6.65 0.00
CA LYS A 317 -2.07 -7.08 -0.12
C LYS A 317 -1.83 -7.81 -1.44
N THR A 318 -2.68 -8.77 -1.75
CA THR A 318 -2.66 -9.51 -3.02
C THR A 318 -2.76 -8.55 -4.21
N GLY A 319 -3.70 -7.60 -4.15
CA GLY A 319 -3.86 -6.56 -5.17
C GLY A 319 -2.62 -5.69 -5.38
N LYS A 320 -1.86 -5.36 -4.33
CA LYS A 320 -0.59 -4.63 -4.46
C LYS A 320 0.44 -5.40 -5.30
N LEU A 321 0.58 -6.70 -5.05
CA LEU A 321 1.49 -7.58 -5.80
C LEU A 321 1.04 -7.71 -7.27
N ILE A 322 -0.25 -7.92 -7.49
CA ILE A 322 -0.85 -8.00 -8.83
C ILE A 322 -0.66 -6.69 -9.60
N LYS A 323 -0.81 -5.52 -8.96
CA LYS A 323 -0.67 -4.22 -9.64
C LYS A 323 0.72 -4.05 -10.25
N ARG A 324 1.76 -4.54 -9.57
CA ARG A 324 3.16 -4.31 -9.92
C ARG A 324 3.74 -5.36 -10.88
N HIS A 325 3.16 -6.56 -10.98
CA HIS A 325 3.80 -7.69 -11.68
C HIS A 325 4.22 -7.41 -13.14
N MET A 326 3.47 -6.57 -13.89
CA MET A 326 3.80 -6.24 -15.29
C MET A 326 5.03 -5.32 -15.44
N PHE A 327 5.22 -4.43 -14.47
CA PHE A 327 6.21 -3.34 -14.54
C PHE A 327 7.35 -3.52 -13.55
N TYR A 328 7.27 -4.54 -12.69
CA TYR A 328 8.26 -4.81 -11.67
C TYR A 328 9.64 -5.06 -12.29
N ILE A 329 10.54 -4.13 -11.99
CA ILE A 329 11.97 -4.23 -12.20
C ILE A 329 12.48 -4.78 -10.87
N SER A 330 12.93 -6.03 -10.86
CA SER A 330 13.53 -6.60 -9.66
C SER A 330 14.86 -5.90 -9.49
N ASP A 331 15.09 -5.24 -8.36
CA ASP A 331 16.44 -4.84 -8.01
C ASP A 331 17.16 -6.10 -7.51
N PRO A 332 18.06 -6.68 -8.30
CA PRO A 332 18.64 -7.94 -7.90
C PRO A 332 19.65 -7.76 -6.76
N TYR A 333 19.86 -6.55 -6.22
CA TYR A 333 20.78 -6.26 -5.13
C TYR A 333 20.12 -5.83 -3.82
N HIS A 334 18.80 -5.58 -3.77
CA HIS A 334 18.16 -5.20 -2.50
C HIS A 334 18.30 -6.30 -1.44
N ASP A 335 18.40 -5.89 -0.18
CA ASP A 335 18.83 -6.73 0.95
C ASP A 335 18.05 -8.05 1.13
N ARG A 336 16.80 -8.10 0.68
CA ARG A 336 15.90 -9.22 0.99
C ARG A 336 14.95 -9.56 -0.15
N ILE A 337 15.06 -10.78 -0.67
CA ILE A 337 14.09 -11.37 -1.61
C ILE A 337 12.69 -11.44 -0.97
N ASP A 338 11.68 -10.91 -1.66
CA ASP A 338 10.30 -10.85 -1.19
C ASP A 338 9.30 -11.61 -2.09
N GLU A 339 8.01 -11.54 -1.76
CA GLU A 339 6.95 -12.19 -2.52
C GLU A 339 6.78 -11.63 -3.94
N GLN A 340 7.09 -10.34 -4.16
CA GLN A 340 7.01 -9.70 -5.47
C GLN A 340 8.11 -10.21 -6.40
N ASP A 341 9.32 -10.38 -5.90
CA ASP A 341 10.43 -10.99 -6.65
C ASP A 341 10.09 -12.40 -7.11
N ILE A 342 9.63 -13.23 -6.18
CA ILE A 342 9.33 -14.64 -6.43
C ILE A 342 8.20 -14.78 -7.44
N LEU A 343 7.12 -14.00 -7.29
CA LEU A 343 6.00 -13.97 -8.22
C LEU A 343 6.45 -13.63 -9.64
N CYS A 344 7.20 -12.54 -9.80
CA CYS A 344 7.63 -12.06 -11.11
C CYS A 344 8.63 -13.02 -11.76
N LEU A 345 9.53 -13.62 -10.97
CA LEU A 345 10.48 -14.60 -11.47
C LEU A 345 9.76 -15.87 -11.94
N ALA A 346 8.81 -16.38 -11.14
CA ALA A 346 8.04 -17.58 -11.49
C ALA A 346 7.25 -17.41 -12.80
N ASP A 347 6.53 -16.29 -12.98
CA ASP A 347 5.84 -15.97 -14.25
C ASP A 347 6.81 -16.02 -15.46
N ARG A 348 8.02 -15.48 -15.27
CA ARG A 348 9.06 -15.45 -16.31
C ARG A 348 9.77 -16.79 -16.54
N MET A 349 9.40 -17.86 -15.83
CA MET A 349 9.92 -19.21 -16.09
C MET A 349 8.84 -20.17 -16.60
N ILE A 350 7.59 -19.75 -16.63
CA ILE A 350 6.46 -20.52 -17.15
C ILE A 350 6.09 -20.07 -18.56
N LYS A 351 5.91 -21.03 -19.47
CA LYS A 351 5.32 -20.82 -20.80
C LYS A 351 4.05 -21.66 -20.91
N GLU A 352 2.93 -21.00 -21.21
CA GLU A 352 1.60 -21.61 -21.08
C GLU A 352 1.45 -22.18 -19.66
N ASP A 353 1.40 -23.50 -19.50
CA ASP A 353 1.24 -24.23 -18.25
C ASP A 353 2.49 -25.01 -17.81
N LYS A 354 3.66 -24.75 -18.42
CA LYS A 354 4.88 -25.54 -18.20
C LYS A 354 6.07 -24.70 -17.80
N TYR A 355 6.84 -25.23 -16.85
CA TYR A 355 8.18 -24.74 -16.54
C TYR A 355 9.12 -24.95 -17.72
N VAL A 356 9.70 -23.87 -18.22
CA VAL A 356 10.69 -23.89 -19.32
C VAL A 356 12.03 -23.28 -18.93
N GLY A 357 12.12 -22.68 -17.74
CA GLY A 357 13.28 -21.91 -17.28
C GLY A 357 13.33 -20.51 -17.88
N LEU A 358 14.16 -19.64 -17.28
CA LEU A 358 14.23 -18.22 -17.61
C LEU A 358 14.67 -18.00 -19.07
N GLU A 359 15.75 -18.65 -19.51
CA GLU A 359 16.34 -18.46 -20.84
C GLU A 359 15.34 -18.76 -21.95
N SER A 360 14.69 -19.94 -21.88
CA SER A 360 13.74 -20.38 -22.90
C SER A 360 12.51 -19.46 -22.96
N ARG A 361 12.00 -19.05 -21.78
CA ARG A 361 10.85 -18.16 -21.71
C ARG A 361 11.18 -16.78 -22.28
N MET A 362 12.32 -16.22 -21.93
CA MET A 362 12.73 -14.87 -22.35
C MET A 362 13.09 -14.81 -23.84
N GLN A 363 13.71 -15.86 -24.40
CA GLN A 363 13.92 -15.96 -25.85
C GLN A 363 12.60 -15.85 -26.62
N SER A 364 11.55 -16.55 -26.15
CA SER A 364 10.24 -16.46 -26.80
C SER A 364 9.55 -15.09 -26.69
N VAL A 365 9.99 -14.24 -25.76
CA VAL A 365 9.55 -12.83 -25.68
C VAL A 365 10.37 -11.97 -26.64
N LEU A 366 11.69 -12.14 -26.68
CA LEU A 366 12.57 -11.43 -27.61
C LEU A 366 12.14 -11.66 -29.06
N ASP A 367 11.82 -12.90 -29.43
CA ASP A 367 11.36 -13.24 -30.79
C ASP A 367 10.07 -12.51 -31.18
N LYS A 368 9.21 -12.17 -30.22
CA LYS A 368 7.96 -11.41 -30.46
C LYS A 368 8.18 -9.91 -30.65
N TYR A 369 9.27 -9.38 -30.12
CA TYR A 369 9.60 -7.95 -30.10
C TYR A 369 10.87 -7.62 -30.90
N SER A 370 11.30 -8.52 -31.80
CA SER A 370 12.54 -8.36 -32.59
C SER A 370 12.58 -7.08 -33.42
N ASP A 371 11.41 -6.55 -33.80
CA ASP A 371 11.26 -5.35 -34.61
C ASP A 371 11.15 -4.05 -33.78
N ASP A 372 11.22 -4.14 -32.44
CA ASP A 372 11.23 -3.01 -31.51
C ASP A 372 12.54 -2.97 -30.71
N PRO A 373 13.53 -2.16 -31.15
CA PRO A 373 14.82 -2.06 -30.48
C PRO A 373 14.73 -1.58 -29.01
N VAL A 374 13.76 -0.72 -28.68
CA VAL A 374 13.60 -0.18 -27.33
C VAL A 374 13.04 -1.26 -26.40
N ALA A 375 12.02 -2.00 -26.86
CA ALA A 375 11.50 -3.14 -26.13
C ALA A 375 12.56 -4.23 -25.95
N THR A 376 13.35 -4.51 -26.99
CA THR A 376 14.43 -5.51 -26.96
C THR A 376 15.46 -5.20 -25.87
N VAL A 377 15.94 -3.96 -25.78
CA VAL A 377 16.89 -3.53 -24.72
C VAL A 377 16.29 -3.75 -23.33
N ARG A 378 15.03 -3.36 -23.12
CA ARG A 378 14.35 -3.55 -21.82
C ARG A 378 14.19 -5.03 -21.46
N ILE A 379 13.87 -5.88 -22.43
CA ILE A 379 13.74 -7.33 -22.21
C ILE A 379 15.10 -7.94 -21.83
N LEU A 380 16.18 -7.52 -22.49
CA LEU A 380 17.54 -7.98 -22.18
C LEU A 380 18.03 -7.52 -20.80
N GLN A 381 17.74 -6.29 -20.40
CA GLN A 381 18.04 -5.80 -19.04
C GLN A 381 17.31 -6.65 -17.99
N ARG A 382 16.01 -6.89 -18.19
CA ARG A 382 15.23 -7.77 -17.30
C ARG A 382 15.80 -9.18 -17.26
N LEU A 383 16.24 -9.75 -18.38
CA LEU A 383 16.86 -11.08 -18.39
C LEU A 383 18.10 -11.11 -17.48
N ASP A 384 18.96 -10.09 -17.53
CA ASP A 384 20.16 -10.02 -16.69
C ASP A 384 19.82 -9.87 -15.20
N GLU A 385 18.87 -9.00 -14.86
CA GLU A 385 18.35 -8.84 -13.49
C GLU A 385 17.83 -10.17 -12.92
N ASN A 386 16.99 -10.90 -13.68
CA ASN A 386 16.44 -12.18 -13.21
C ASN A 386 17.53 -13.25 -13.07
N ARG A 387 18.61 -13.22 -13.88
CA ARG A 387 19.77 -14.11 -13.69
C ARG A 387 20.53 -13.82 -12.41
N ILE A 388 20.65 -12.57 -12.01
CA ILE A 388 21.28 -12.20 -10.74
C ILE A 388 20.40 -12.65 -9.57
N LEU A 389 19.08 -12.42 -9.66
CA LEU A 389 18.13 -12.90 -8.66
C LEU A 389 18.17 -14.44 -8.50
N ILE A 390 18.19 -15.20 -9.61
CA ILE A 390 18.33 -16.67 -9.57
C ILE A 390 19.62 -17.05 -8.84
N ARG A 391 20.77 -16.45 -9.19
CA ARG A 391 22.05 -16.74 -8.51
C ARG A 391 21.98 -16.48 -7.00
N ARG A 392 21.36 -15.38 -6.57
CA ARG A 392 21.16 -15.10 -5.15
C ARG A 392 20.26 -16.13 -4.47
N ILE A 393 19.19 -16.56 -5.13
CA ILE A 393 18.33 -17.63 -4.63
C ILE A 393 19.15 -18.92 -4.47
N GLU A 394 19.93 -19.29 -5.49
CA GLU A 394 20.79 -20.48 -5.49
C GLU A 394 21.84 -20.46 -4.39
N GLU A 395 22.47 -19.31 -4.14
CA GLU A 395 23.41 -19.10 -3.04
C GLU A 395 22.75 -19.28 -1.67
N LEU A 396 21.52 -18.80 -1.49
CA LEU A 396 20.75 -18.97 -0.25
C LEU A 396 20.32 -20.42 -0.04
N ILE A 397 19.78 -21.08 -1.08
CA ILE A 397 19.25 -22.44 -0.97
C ILE A 397 20.35 -23.51 -1.03
N GLY A 398 21.51 -23.19 -1.62
CA GLY A 398 22.67 -24.06 -1.77
C GLY A 398 22.56 -25.10 -2.89
N ASN A 399 21.66 -24.90 -3.86
CA ASN A 399 21.35 -25.83 -4.95
C ASN A 399 20.98 -25.04 -6.21
N ASP A 400 21.13 -25.68 -7.39
CA ASP A 400 20.65 -25.14 -8.67
C ASP A 400 19.12 -25.09 -8.69
N LEU A 401 18.56 -23.95 -9.08
CA LEU A 401 17.12 -23.73 -9.01
C LEU A 401 16.38 -24.53 -10.09
N ASP A 402 16.99 -24.66 -11.26
CA ASP A 402 16.44 -25.38 -12.41
C ASP A 402 16.31 -26.87 -12.10
N ASP A 403 17.33 -27.47 -11.48
CA ASP A 403 17.33 -28.86 -11.01
C ASP A 403 16.21 -29.12 -10.00
N LEU A 404 16.02 -28.19 -9.06
CA LEU A 404 14.96 -28.31 -8.06
C LEU A 404 13.56 -28.16 -8.66
N LEU A 405 13.38 -27.28 -9.65
CA LEU A 405 12.09 -26.99 -10.26
C LEU A 405 11.67 -28.02 -11.34
N ARG A 406 12.65 -28.66 -12.01
CA ARG A 406 12.40 -29.74 -12.99
C ARG A 406 12.01 -31.08 -12.37
N GLN A 407 12.37 -31.31 -11.10
CA GLN A 407 11.92 -32.49 -10.37
C GLN A 407 10.39 -32.41 -10.20
N LYS A 408 9.67 -33.44 -10.62
CA LYS A 408 8.25 -33.58 -10.28
C LYS A 408 8.14 -33.89 -8.80
N VAL A 409 7.25 -33.21 -8.10
CA VAL A 409 6.82 -33.63 -6.77
C VAL A 409 6.27 -35.06 -6.92
N VAL A 410 6.92 -36.02 -6.27
CA VAL A 410 6.28 -37.30 -5.98
C VAL A 410 5.37 -37.00 -4.81
N ASP A 411 4.08 -36.90 -5.06
CA ASP A 411 3.09 -36.71 -3.99
C ASP A 411 3.24 -37.88 -3.00
N GLU A 412 3.74 -37.60 -1.79
CA GLU A 412 3.58 -38.51 -0.66
C GLU A 412 2.11 -38.44 -0.23
N VAL A 413 1.41 -39.56 -0.44
CA VAL A 413 -0.01 -39.81 -0.13
C VAL A 413 -0.27 -39.78 1.38
#